data_AF-A0A7S1D297-F1
#
_entry.id   AF-A0A7S1D297-F1
#
_cell.length_a   1.000
_cell.length_b   1.000
_cell.length_c   1.000
_cell.angle_alpha   90.00
_cell.angle_beta   90.00
_cell.angle_gamma   90.00
#
_symmetry.space_group_name_H-M   'P 1'
#
loop_
_entity.id
_entity.type
_entity.pdbx_description
1 polymer ?
#
loop_
_entity_poly.entity_id
_entity_poly.type
_entity_poly.pdbx_seq_one_letter_code
_entity_poly.pdbx_strand_id
1 'polypeptide(L)'
;AKDGNDDDDIVAKAERLRSMAAQLRAEASALEAQKAQEIADSTERAFRKFDTNQDGEVSVEELKQGLEKVLKTELQEDKVKKLMQVFDSSGDGALQLDEFVGIEKFRMQLDAIVRDEKDAAIKAKQQAKKEAELAQLAEARMELINDKPPSNSDKFISILPYLFPLLDGLQFGRFLLQGEENNPIVGLLAIIFILYRKVPFSGFLAFFALNTFSGNLRLNRLVRFNMQQAIFLDIALFLPGLAAGLYALVSNGLGVQIPESVTQIGTDAVFVTLIAAIAYSVGSSLLGETPDKLPFISDQVSRRMPTIDMFDEQGRFIPSRMQEQLEEEQEQKSKDQEKDD
;
A
#
# COMPACT_ATOMS: atom_id res chain seq x y z
N ALA A 1 -17.44 68.02 -50.79
CA ALA A 1 -17.58 66.90 -51.74
C ALA A 1 -16.38 65.98 -51.56
N LYS A 2 -16.58 64.85 -50.88
CA LYS A 2 -15.76 63.61 -50.85
C LYS A 2 -16.08 62.92 -49.52
N ASP A 3 -17.21 62.22 -49.46
CA ASP A 3 -17.50 61.31 -48.35
C ASP A 3 -18.56 60.25 -48.75
N GLY A 4 -18.44 59.70 -49.96
CA GLY A 4 -19.45 58.78 -50.50
C GLY A 4 -18.91 57.78 -51.51
N ASN A 5 -17.64 57.36 -51.36
CA ASN A 5 -17.00 56.45 -52.32
C ASN A 5 -16.25 55.28 -51.63
N ASP A 6 -16.12 55.27 -50.30
CA ASP A 6 -15.39 54.22 -49.58
C ASP A 6 -16.34 53.08 -49.13
N ASP A 7 -17.60 53.38 -48.81
CA ASP A 7 -18.62 52.35 -48.46
C ASP A 7 -19.00 51.49 -49.68
N ASP A 8 -19.08 52.08 -50.88
CA ASP A 8 -19.38 51.35 -52.12
C ASP A 8 -18.23 50.41 -52.52
N ASP A 9 -16.97 50.77 -52.25
CA ASP A 9 -15.80 49.92 -52.54
C ASP A 9 -15.67 48.77 -51.52
N ILE A 10 -16.05 48.99 -50.25
CA ILE A 10 -16.15 47.93 -49.23
C ILE A 10 -17.27 46.95 -49.57
N VAL A 11 -18.44 47.43 -49.99
CA VAL A 11 -19.57 46.59 -50.43
C VAL A 11 -19.20 45.79 -51.67
N ALA A 12 -18.58 46.42 -52.68
CA ALA A 12 -18.13 45.74 -53.88
C ALA A 12 -17.04 44.69 -53.58
N LYS A 13 -16.13 44.97 -52.64
CA LYS A 13 -15.11 44.01 -52.19
C LYS A 13 -15.73 42.86 -51.39
N ALA A 14 -16.73 43.13 -50.55
CA ALA A 14 -17.47 42.10 -49.81
C ALA A 14 -18.26 41.18 -50.75
N GLU A 15 -18.87 41.72 -51.81
CA GLU A 15 -19.53 40.93 -52.85
C GLU A 15 -18.55 40.05 -53.62
N ARG A 16 -17.39 40.59 -54.04
CA ARG A 16 -16.32 39.80 -54.68
C ARG A 16 -15.79 38.68 -53.79
N LEU A 17 -15.64 38.93 -52.49
CA LEU A 17 -15.21 37.90 -51.53
C LEU A 17 -16.28 36.83 -51.33
N ARG A 18 -17.57 37.20 -51.30
CA ARG A 18 -18.68 36.26 -51.24
C ARG A 18 -18.78 35.40 -52.50
N SER A 19 -18.59 35.98 -53.68
CA SER A 19 -18.58 35.24 -54.95
C SER A 19 -17.38 34.30 -55.05
N MET A 20 -16.21 34.74 -54.61
CA MET A 20 -15.01 33.90 -54.58
C MET A 20 -15.14 32.75 -53.58
N ALA A 21 -15.70 33.00 -52.39
CA ALA A 21 -15.99 31.95 -51.41
C ALA A 21 -17.04 30.95 -51.92
N ALA A 22 -18.04 31.40 -52.69
CA ALA A 22 -19.01 30.52 -53.33
C ALA A 22 -18.36 29.65 -54.43
N GLN A 23 -17.46 30.21 -55.24
CA GLN A 23 -16.71 29.46 -56.25
C GLN A 23 -15.80 28.41 -55.62
N LEU A 24 -15.02 28.77 -54.59
CA LEU A 24 -14.14 27.84 -53.89
C LEU A 24 -14.91 26.68 -53.23
N ARG A 25 -16.09 26.95 -52.67
CA ARG A 25 -16.97 25.89 -52.13
C ARG A 25 -17.50 24.98 -53.23
N ALA A 26 -17.90 25.52 -54.37
CA ALA A 26 -18.37 24.72 -55.50
C ALA A 26 -17.25 23.84 -56.07
N GLU A 27 -16.06 24.39 -56.26
CA GLU A 27 -14.88 23.65 -56.72
C GLU A 27 -14.46 22.56 -55.74
N ALA A 28 -14.45 22.87 -54.43
CA ALA A 28 -14.19 21.88 -53.39
C ALA A 28 -15.20 20.72 -53.43
N SER A 29 -16.50 21.02 -53.55
CA SER A 29 -17.54 19.98 -53.62
C SER A 29 -17.43 19.09 -54.86
N ALA A 30 -17.03 19.67 -56.01
CA ALA A 30 -16.83 18.92 -57.25
C ALA A 30 -15.60 18.02 -57.16
N LEU A 31 -14.50 18.52 -56.57
CA LEU A 31 -13.28 17.75 -56.34
C LEU A 31 -13.51 16.61 -55.33
N GLU A 32 -14.30 16.86 -54.27
CA GLU A 32 -14.71 15.84 -53.31
C GLU A 32 -15.57 14.75 -53.95
N ALA A 33 -16.55 15.12 -54.79
CA ALA A 33 -17.37 14.16 -55.52
C ALA A 33 -16.54 13.31 -56.49
N GLN A 34 -15.60 13.94 -57.21
CA GLN A 34 -14.71 13.23 -58.13
C GLN A 34 -13.82 12.23 -57.39
N LYS A 35 -13.22 12.64 -56.26
CA LYS A 35 -12.43 11.73 -55.41
C LYS A 35 -13.29 10.62 -54.81
N ALA A 36 -14.51 10.91 -54.38
CA ALA A 36 -15.43 9.90 -53.85
C ALA A 36 -15.76 8.84 -54.91
N GLN A 37 -15.96 9.26 -56.15
CA GLN A 37 -16.20 8.36 -57.27
C GLN A 37 -14.97 7.48 -57.57
N GLU A 38 -13.77 8.06 -57.64
CA GLU A 38 -12.53 7.30 -57.84
C GLU A 38 -12.27 6.29 -56.72
N ILE A 39 -12.55 6.68 -55.47
CA ILE A 39 -12.46 5.79 -54.31
C ILE A 39 -13.47 4.66 -54.47
N ALA A 40 -14.74 4.95 -54.75
CA ALA A 40 -15.78 3.93 -54.95
C ALA A 40 -15.40 2.92 -56.05
N ASP A 41 -14.96 3.41 -57.22
CA ASP A 41 -14.52 2.57 -58.34
C ASP A 41 -13.28 1.72 -57.98
N SER A 42 -12.38 2.25 -57.16
CA SER A 42 -11.20 1.52 -56.68
C SER A 42 -11.56 0.44 -55.65
N THR A 43 -12.52 0.75 -54.77
CA THR A 43 -13.06 -0.13 -53.73
C THR A 43 -13.81 -1.30 -54.37
N GLU A 44 -14.69 -1.05 -55.35
CA GLU A 44 -15.41 -2.11 -56.07
C GLU A 44 -14.44 -3.04 -56.81
N ARG A 45 -13.40 -2.50 -57.44
CA ARG A 45 -12.37 -3.30 -58.11
C ARG A 45 -11.55 -4.14 -57.13
N ALA A 46 -11.31 -3.63 -55.92
CA ALA A 46 -10.62 -4.38 -54.88
C ALA A 46 -11.52 -5.47 -54.29
N PHE A 47 -12.80 -5.17 -54.04
CA PHE A 47 -13.82 -6.10 -53.57
C PHE A 47 -13.90 -7.35 -54.47
N ARG A 48 -14.07 -7.14 -55.79
CA ARG A 48 -14.13 -8.23 -56.78
C ARG A 48 -12.85 -9.08 -56.89
N LYS A 49 -11.72 -8.59 -56.37
CA LYS A 49 -10.47 -9.37 -56.33
C LYS A 49 -10.35 -10.20 -55.06
N PHE A 50 -11.07 -9.83 -54.02
CA PHE A 50 -11.07 -10.50 -52.72
C PHE A 50 -12.17 -11.56 -52.69
N ASP A 51 -13.37 -11.21 -53.12
CA ASP A 51 -14.50 -12.12 -53.39
C ASP A 51 -14.12 -13.10 -54.51
N THR A 52 -13.68 -14.31 -54.12
CA THR A 52 -13.12 -15.30 -55.04
C THR A 52 -14.19 -16.26 -55.52
N ASN A 53 -15.19 -16.53 -54.69
CA ASN A 53 -16.32 -17.39 -55.01
C ASN A 53 -17.49 -16.64 -55.69
N GLN A 54 -17.43 -15.31 -55.78
CA GLN A 54 -18.42 -14.42 -56.40
C GLN A 54 -19.81 -14.52 -55.76
N ASP A 55 -19.85 -14.73 -54.44
CA ASP A 55 -21.11 -14.77 -53.69
C ASP A 55 -21.61 -13.37 -53.29
N GLY A 56 -20.80 -12.33 -53.53
CA GLY A 56 -21.15 -10.94 -53.24
C GLY A 56 -20.82 -10.50 -51.82
N GLU A 57 -20.10 -11.32 -51.06
CA GLU A 57 -19.61 -11.05 -49.71
C GLU A 57 -18.11 -11.39 -49.65
N VAL A 58 -17.37 -10.84 -48.67
CA VAL A 58 -15.97 -11.21 -48.45
C VAL A 58 -15.84 -11.87 -47.09
N SER A 59 -15.66 -13.19 -47.11
CA SER A 59 -15.44 -14.00 -45.91
C SER A 59 -14.11 -13.68 -45.20
N VAL A 60 -13.95 -14.12 -43.94
CA VAL A 60 -12.69 -13.97 -43.18
C VAL A 60 -11.52 -14.63 -43.90
N GLU A 61 -11.75 -15.79 -44.51
CA GLU A 61 -10.76 -16.55 -45.28
C GLU A 61 -10.34 -15.81 -46.56
N GLU A 62 -11.29 -15.23 -47.29
CA GLU A 62 -11.03 -14.44 -48.50
C GLU A 62 -10.35 -13.11 -48.17
N LEU A 63 -10.77 -12.45 -47.10
CA LEU A 63 -10.11 -11.25 -46.58
C LEU A 63 -8.66 -11.56 -46.23
N LYS A 64 -8.40 -12.66 -45.51
CA LYS A 64 -7.04 -13.10 -45.19
C LYS A 64 -6.22 -13.34 -46.45
N GLN A 65 -6.71 -14.15 -47.37
CA GLN A 65 -5.98 -14.48 -48.60
C GLN A 65 -5.72 -13.25 -49.48
N GLY A 66 -6.71 -12.35 -49.59
CA GLY A 66 -6.59 -11.11 -50.35
C GLY A 66 -5.55 -10.17 -49.74
N LEU A 67 -5.57 -9.99 -48.42
CA LEU A 67 -4.60 -9.17 -47.70
C LEU A 67 -3.19 -9.77 -47.77
N GLU A 68 -3.03 -11.08 -47.59
CA GLU A 68 -1.72 -11.76 -47.70
C GLU A 68 -1.12 -11.64 -49.11
N LYS A 69 -1.96 -11.78 -50.16
CA LYS A 69 -1.52 -11.60 -51.56
C LYS A 69 -1.04 -10.17 -51.85
N VAL A 70 -1.73 -9.17 -51.31
CA VAL A 70 -1.40 -7.75 -51.58
C VAL A 70 -0.25 -7.25 -50.71
N LEU A 71 -0.27 -7.57 -49.42
CA LEU A 71 0.76 -7.16 -48.45
C LEU A 71 2.01 -8.04 -48.48
N LYS A 72 1.96 -9.18 -49.21
CA LYS A 72 3.05 -10.16 -49.33
C LYS A 72 3.60 -10.62 -47.98
N THR A 73 2.72 -10.73 -46.99
CA THR A 73 3.06 -11.05 -45.60
C THR A 73 2.00 -12.01 -45.06
N GLU A 74 2.41 -13.03 -44.31
CA GLU A 74 1.47 -13.94 -43.64
C GLU A 74 0.78 -13.23 -42.47
N LEU A 75 -0.53 -13.40 -42.37
CA LEU A 75 -1.35 -12.80 -41.33
C LEU A 75 -1.89 -13.87 -40.40
N GLN A 76 -1.74 -13.64 -39.10
CA GLN A 76 -2.37 -14.49 -38.09
C GLN A 76 -3.89 -14.33 -38.16
N GLU A 77 -4.60 -15.45 -38.05
CA GLU A 77 -6.05 -15.50 -38.18
C GLU A 77 -6.76 -14.60 -37.14
N ASP A 78 -6.22 -14.52 -35.92
CA ASP A 78 -6.74 -13.64 -34.86
C ASP A 78 -6.72 -12.17 -35.25
N LYS A 79 -5.72 -11.72 -36.03
CA LYS A 79 -5.61 -10.33 -36.49
C LYS A 79 -6.61 -10.03 -37.58
N VAL A 80 -6.84 -10.98 -38.49
CA VAL A 80 -7.85 -10.85 -39.54
C VAL A 80 -9.25 -10.87 -38.94
N LYS A 81 -9.52 -11.69 -37.91
CA LYS A 81 -10.79 -11.69 -37.17
C LYS A 81 -11.05 -10.35 -36.46
N LYS A 82 -10.04 -9.80 -35.78
CA LYS A 82 -10.14 -8.45 -35.19
C LYS A 82 -10.38 -7.37 -36.24
N LEU A 83 -9.73 -7.51 -37.39
CA LEU A 83 -9.91 -6.59 -38.52
C LEU A 83 -11.34 -6.69 -39.08
N MET A 84 -11.86 -7.91 -39.26
CA MET A 84 -13.23 -8.18 -39.69
C MET A 84 -14.22 -7.49 -38.75
N GLN A 85 -14.11 -7.73 -37.43
CA GLN A 85 -14.99 -7.13 -36.42
C GLN A 85 -15.02 -5.60 -36.41
N VAL A 86 -13.99 -4.93 -36.93
CA VAL A 86 -13.94 -3.46 -36.99
C VAL A 86 -14.75 -2.91 -38.16
N PHE A 87 -14.82 -3.66 -39.27
CA PHE A 87 -15.45 -3.20 -40.51
C PHE A 87 -16.82 -3.85 -40.76
N ASP A 88 -17.03 -5.07 -40.27
CA ASP A 88 -18.30 -5.79 -40.30
C ASP A 88 -19.31 -5.10 -39.37
N SER A 89 -20.13 -4.22 -39.94
CA SER A 89 -21.14 -3.46 -39.18
C SER A 89 -22.44 -4.23 -39.06
N SER A 90 -22.71 -5.13 -40.00
CA SER A 90 -23.85 -6.03 -40.05
C SER A 90 -23.76 -7.15 -39.00
N GLY A 91 -22.54 -7.55 -38.62
CA GLY A 91 -22.23 -8.59 -37.64
C GLY A 91 -22.47 -10.01 -38.16
N ASP A 92 -22.53 -10.21 -39.47
CA ASP A 92 -22.78 -11.52 -40.08
C ASP A 92 -21.49 -12.33 -40.35
N GLY A 93 -20.32 -11.73 -40.10
CA GLY A 93 -19.02 -12.36 -40.24
C GLY A 93 -18.43 -12.29 -41.64
N ALA A 94 -19.04 -11.53 -42.55
CA ALA A 94 -18.53 -11.24 -43.89
C ALA A 94 -18.62 -9.73 -44.18
N LEU A 95 -17.84 -9.24 -45.14
CA LEU A 95 -17.95 -7.84 -45.57
C LEU A 95 -18.75 -7.75 -46.85
N GLN A 96 -19.83 -6.97 -46.81
CA GLN A 96 -20.56 -6.57 -48.01
C GLN A 96 -19.86 -5.38 -48.67
N LEU A 97 -20.27 -5.06 -49.90
CA LEU A 97 -19.62 -4.05 -50.73
C LEU A 97 -19.67 -2.63 -50.13
N ASP A 98 -20.70 -2.32 -49.36
CA ASP A 98 -20.86 -1.07 -48.62
C ASP A 98 -20.02 -0.99 -47.34
N GLU A 99 -19.66 -2.14 -46.76
CA GLU A 99 -18.78 -2.26 -45.58
C GLU A 99 -17.30 -2.36 -45.95
N PHE A 100 -17.01 -2.83 -47.17
CA PHE A 100 -15.66 -3.03 -47.65
C PHE A 100 -14.91 -1.70 -47.80
N VAL A 101 -13.93 -1.52 -46.94
CA VAL A 101 -13.00 -0.39 -47.02
C VAL A 101 -11.80 -0.75 -47.91
N GLY A 102 -11.34 0.17 -48.74
CA GLY A 102 -10.15 -0.08 -49.57
C GLY A 102 -8.92 -0.57 -48.79
N ILE A 103 -7.99 -1.22 -49.49
CA ILE A 103 -6.84 -1.94 -48.92
C ILE A 103 -5.98 -1.08 -47.97
N GLU A 104 -5.81 0.21 -48.26
CA GLU A 104 -5.03 1.11 -47.41
C GLU A 104 -5.62 1.26 -46.00
N LYS A 105 -6.95 1.26 -45.86
CA LYS A 105 -7.60 1.32 -44.54
C LYS A 105 -7.39 0.02 -43.76
N PHE A 106 -7.48 -1.13 -44.43
CA PHE A 106 -7.15 -2.42 -43.80
C PHE A 106 -5.70 -2.47 -43.31
N ARG A 107 -4.75 -1.99 -44.12
CA ARG A 107 -3.33 -1.93 -43.75
C ARG A 107 -3.11 -1.04 -42.52
N MET A 108 -3.69 0.16 -42.51
CA MET A 108 -3.59 1.08 -41.38
C MET A 108 -4.16 0.48 -40.09
N GLN A 109 -5.30 -0.19 -40.18
CA GLN A 109 -5.94 -0.81 -39.02
C GLN A 109 -5.17 -2.03 -38.52
N LEU A 110 -4.61 -2.84 -39.43
CA LEU A 110 -3.73 -3.95 -39.08
C LEU A 110 -2.47 -3.46 -38.33
N ASP A 111 -1.83 -2.41 -38.83
CA ASP A 111 -0.67 -1.80 -38.18
C ASP A 111 -1.02 -1.24 -36.79
N ALA A 112 -2.21 -0.66 -36.64
CA ALA A 112 -2.72 -0.20 -35.34
C ALA A 112 -2.90 -1.36 -34.36
N ILE A 113 -3.55 -2.46 -34.76
CA ILE A 113 -3.73 -3.66 -33.92
C ILE A 113 -2.38 -4.22 -33.47
N VAL A 114 -1.41 -4.33 -34.38
CA VAL A 114 -0.07 -4.85 -34.06
C VAL A 114 0.66 -3.93 -33.07
N ARG A 115 0.52 -2.62 -33.23
CA ARG A 115 1.12 -1.64 -32.32
C ARG A 115 0.48 -1.74 -30.94
N ASP A 116 -0.84 -1.79 -30.85
CA ASP A 116 -1.57 -1.90 -29.60
C ASP A 116 -1.24 -3.19 -28.85
N GLU A 117 -1.13 -4.33 -29.56
CA GLU A 117 -0.68 -5.60 -28.97
C GLU A 117 0.75 -5.51 -28.42
N LYS A 118 1.67 -4.88 -29.15
CA LYS A 118 3.05 -4.68 -28.70
C LYS A 118 3.10 -3.75 -27.48
N ASP A 119 2.38 -2.65 -27.51
CA ASP A 119 2.33 -1.67 -26.42
C ASP A 119 1.70 -2.31 -25.17
N ALA A 120 0.63 -3.10 -25.33
CA ALA A 120 0.04 -3.88 -24.25
C ALA A 120 1.00 -4.94 -23.68
N ALA A 121 1.72 -5.68 -24.54
CA ALA A 121 2.69 -6.67 -24.10
C ALA A 121 3.88 -6.04 -23.36
N ILE A 122 4.36 -4.88 -23.81
CA ILE A 122 5.42 -4.13 -23.13
C ILE A 122 4.94 -3.65 -21.76
N LYS A 123 3.73 -3.07 -21.68
CA LYS A 123 3.14 -2.63 -20.41
C LYS A 123 2.95 -3.81 -19.44
N ALA A 124 2.39 -4.93 -19.91
CA ALA A 124 2.22 -6.14 -19.11
C ALA A 124 3.56 -6.70 -18.60
N LYS A 125 4.60 -6.74 -19.46
CA LYS A 125 5.93 -7.19 -19.06
C LYS A 125 6.60 -6.24 -18.05
N GLN A 126 6.43 -4.93 -18.22
CA GLN A 126 6.92 -3.94 -17.25
C GLN A 126 6.19 -4.09 -15.91
N GLN A 127 4.88 -4.29 -15.93
CA GLN A 127 4.08 -4.50 -14.73
C GLN A 127 4.49 -5.78 -14.01
N ALA A 128 4.59 -6.90 -14.72
CA ALA A 128 5.05 -8.17 -14.15
C ALA A 128 6.48 -8.07 -13.59
N LYS A 129 7.37 -7.32 -14.26
CA LYS A 129 8.73 -7.09 -13.74
C LYS A 129 8.72 -6.25 -12.47
N LYS A 130 7.92 -5.16 -12.43
CA LYS A 130 7.76 -4.33 -11.23
C LYS A 130 7.20 -5.13 -10.06
N GLU A 131 6.18 -5.96 -10.31
CA GLU A 131 5.56 -6.81 -9.30
C GLU A 131 6.55 -7.86 -8.78
N ALA A 132 7.32 -8.50 -9.66
CA ALA A 132 8.36 -9.45 -9.26
C ALA A 132 9.49 -8.77 -8.46
N GLU A 133 9.92 -7.57 -8.86
CA GLU A 133 10.92 -6.78 -8.14
C GLU A 133 10.41 -6.36 -6.75
N LEU A 134 9.14 -5.96 -6.66
CA LEU A 134 8.48 -5.61 -5.40
C LEU A 134 8.34 -6.83 -4.48
N ALA A 135 7.99 -8.00 -5.02
CA ALA A 135 7.93 -9.25 -4.26
C ALA A 135 9.30 -9.66 -3.71
N GLN A 136 10.35 -9.60 -4.54
CA GLN A 136 11.73 -9.90 -4.12
C GLN A 136 12.23 -8.92 -3.04
N LEU A 137 11.91 -7.64 -3.19
CA LEU A 137 12.27 -6.61 -2.22
C LEU A 137 11.48 -6.76 -0.91
N ALA A 138 10.20 -7.15 -0.97
CA ALA A 138 9.42 -7.50 0.22
C ALA A 138 10.03 -8.70 0.96
N GLU A 139 10.43 -9.75 0.23
CA GLU A 139 11.10 -10.92 0.80
C GLU A 139 12.45 -10.57 1.45
N ALA A 140 13.30 -9.81 0.75
CA ALA A 140 14.58 -9.35 1.28
C ALA A 140 14.40 -8.46 2.53
N ARG A 141 13.30 -7.70 2.62
CA ARG A 141 12.96 -6.91 3.81
C ARG A 141 12.44 -7.73 4.97
N MET A 142 11.63 -8.75 4.69
CA MET A 142 11.24 -9.73 5.71
C MET A 142 12.47 -10.44 6.28
N GLU A 143 13.58 -10.55 5.54
CA GLU A 143 14.83 -11.07 6.08
C GLU A 143 15.57 -10.06 6.99
N LEU A 144 15.40 -8.76 6.77
CA LEU A 144 15.99 -7.71 7.63
C LEU A 144 15.32 -7.65 9.01
N ILE A 145 14.02 -7.95 9.10
CA ILE A 145 13.26 -7.97 10.34
C ILE A 145 13.18 -9.42 10.81
N ASN A 146 13.87 -9.79 11.89
CA ASN A 146 13.82 -11.16 12.41
C ASN A 146 12.45 -11.49 13.05
N ASP A 147 11.45 -11.74 12.21
CA ASP A 147 10.06 -12.05 12.57
C ASP A 147 9.73 -13.53 12.32
N LYS A 148 10.76 -14.36 12.10
CA LYS A 148 10.63 -15.82 12.02
C LYS A 148 10.04 -16.38 13.32
N PRO A 149 9.40 -17.56 13.30
CA PRO A 149 8.93 -18.21 14.52
C PRO A 149 10.07 -18.31 15.56
N PRO A 150 9.81 -17.99 16.84
CA PRO A 150 10.86 -17.88 17.84
C PRO A 150 11.49 -19.24 18.14
N SER A 151 12.83 -19.27 18.20
CA SER A 151 13.58 -20.43 18.68
C SER A 151 13.39 -20.64 20.19
N ASN A 152 13.79 -21.81 20.71
CA ASN A 152 13.77 -22.05 22.17
C ASN A 152 14.64 -21.05 22.93
N SER A 153 15.76 -20.61 22.35
CA SER A 153 16.60 -19.55 22.92
C SER A 153 15.88 -18.20 22.93
N ASP A 154 15.16 -17.86 21.85
CA ASP A 154 14.40 -16.60 21.80
C ASP A 154 13.30 -16.59 22.86
N LYS A 155 12.57 -17.71 23.03
CA LYS A 155 11.56 -17.86 24.08
C LYS A 155 12.15 -17.61 25.47
N PHE A 156 13.31 -18.21 25.78
CA PHE A 156 13.96 -18.01 27.07
C PHE A 156 14.53 -16.60 27.26
N ILE A 157 15.15 -16.01 26.22
CA ILE A 157 15.69 -14.65 26.31
C ILE A 157 14.55 -13.64 26.45
N SER A 158 13.41 -13.90 25.81
CA SER A 158 12.25 -12.99 25.81
C SER A 158 11.59 -12.82 27.17
N ILE A 159 11.78 -13.74 28.13
CA ILE A 159 11.21 -13.61 29.47
C ILE A 159 12.11 -12.83 30.44
N LEU A 160 13.41 -12.72 30.16
CA LEU A 160 14.38 -12.05 31.03
C LEU A 160 14.06 -10.56 31.31
N PRO A 161 13.56 -9.77 30.33
CA PRO A 161 13.21 -8.38 30.58
C PRO A 161 12.22 -8.18 31.73
N TYR A 162 11.32 -9.14 32.00
CA TYR A 162 10.34 -9.02 33.08
C TYR A 162 10.93 -9.09 34.48
N LEU A 163 12.18 -9.54 34.62
CA LEU A 163 12.90 -9.41 35.89
C LEU A 163 12.97 -7.95 36.32
N PHE A 164 13.04 -7.02 35.38
CA PHE A 164 13.17 -5.60 35.66
C PHE A 164 11.93 -5.00 36.38
N PRO A 165 10.72 -4.99 35.79
CA PRO A 165 9.53 -4.51 36.48
C PRO A 165 9.19 -5.37 37.71
N LEU A 166 9.57 -6.66 37.74
CA LEU A 166 9.41 -7.49 38.94
C LEU A 166 10.21 -6.93 40.12
N LEU A 167 11.50 -6.62 39.91
CA LEU A 167 12.38 -6.09 40.96
C LEU A 167 11.93 -4.71 41.45
N ASP A 168 11.55 -3.81 40.54
CA ASP A 168 11.03 -2.48 40.89
C ASP A 168 9.64 -2.58 41.56
N GLY A 169 8.88 -3.63 41.23
CA GLY A 169 7.59 -3.96 41.81
C GLY A 169 7.64 -4.55 43.22
N LEU A 170 8.78 -5.12 43.66
CA LEU A 170 8.90 -5.75 44.99
C LEU A 170 8.55 -4.81 46.15
N GLN A 171 8.70 -3.50 45.97
CA GLN A 171 8.30 -2.50 46.97
C GLN A 171 6.79 -2.50 47.27
N PHE A 172 5.96 -2.89 46.30
CA PHE A 172 4.50 -2.99 46.46
C PHE A 172 4.09 -4.32 47.10
N GLY A 173 4.92 -5.37 46.97
CA GLY A 173 4.67 -6.69 47.56
C GLY A 173 5.10 -6.83 49.02
N ARG A 174 5.50 -5.74 49.69
CA ARG A 174 6.10 -5.82 51.04
C ARG A 174 5.20 -6.51 52.06
N PHE A 175 3.90 -6.19 52.10
CA PHE A 175 2.96 -6.81 53.04
C PHE A 175 2.72 -8.28 52.74
N LEU A 176 2.59 -8.64 51.45
CA LEU A 176 2.40 -10.03 51.02
C LEU A 176 3.64 -10.91 51.25
N LEU A 177 4.84 -10.34 51.16
CA LEU A 177 6.10 -11.08 51.28
C LEU A 177 6.65 -11.14 52.71
N GLN A 178 6.13 -10.34 53.64
CA GLN A 178 6.63 -10.25 55.02
C GLN A 178 6.55 -11.57 55.81
N GLY A 179 5.69 -12.51 55.41
CA GLY A 179 5.59 -13.84 56.03
C GLY A 179 6.34 -14.95 55.30
N GLU A 180 6.93 -14.66 54.13
CA GLU A 180 7.47 -15.65 53.20
C GLU A 180 9.02 -15.66 53.19
N GLU A 181 9.65 -15.21 54.27
CA GLU A 181 11.12 -15.07 54.37
C GLU A 181 11.87 -16.41 54.18
N ASN A 182 11.23 -17.52 54.54
CA ASN A 182 11.80 -18.86 54.36
C ASN A 182 11.63 -19.42 52.94
N ASN A 183 10.89 -18.73 52.06
CA ASN A 183 10.68 -19.16 50.70
C ASN A 183 11.97 -18.93 49.88
N PRO A 184 12.56 -19.98 49.28
CA PRO A 184 13.84 -19.85 48.56
C PRO A 184 13.75 -18.90 47.37
N ILE A 185 12.58 -18.77 46.74
CA ILE A 185 12.37 -17.86 45.60
C ILE A 185 12.37 -16.42 46.09
N VAL A 186 11.68 -16.12 47.19
CA VAL A 186 11.65 -14.79 47.81
C VAL A 186 13.05 -14.38 48.26
N GLY A 187 13.79 -15.30 48.89
CA GLY A 187 15.19 -15.10 49.27
C GLY A 187 16.09 -14.79 48.07
N LEU A 188 15.95 -15.54 46.97
CA LEU A 188 16.70 -15.29 45.74
C LEU A 188 16.36 -13.93 45.13
N LEU A 189 15.07 -13.58 45.03
CA LEU A 189 14.62 -12.28 44.55
C LEU A 189 15.14 -11.14 45.41
N ALA A 190 15.17 -11.30 46.74
CA ALA A 190 15.73 -10.33 47.66
C ALA A 190 17.25 -10.12 47.43
N ILE A 191 18.01 -11.20 47.22
CA ILE A 191 19.44 -11.10 46.90
C ILE A 191 19.65 -10.34 45.59
N ILE A 192 18.89 -10.69 44.54
CA ILE A 192 18.98 -10.02 43.23
C ILE A 192 18.60 -8.54 43.37
N PHE A 193 17.54 -8.23 44.13
CA PHE A 193 17.11 -6.86 44.40
C PHE A 193 18.19 -6.04 45.10
N ILE A 194 18.84 -6.61 46.13
CA ILE A 194 19.95 -5.94 46.84
C ILE A 194 21.10 -5.66 45.87
N LEU A 195 21.48 -6.63 45.04
CA LEU A 195 22.55 -6.45 44.04
C LEU A 195 22.19 -5.37 43.02
N TYR A 196 20.96 -5.41 42.51
CA TYR A 196 20.44 -4.43 41.57
C TYR A 196 20.44 -3.01 42.15
N ARG A 197 20.04 -2.84 43.43
CA ARG A 197 19.98 -1.52 44.06
C ARG A 197 21.34 -0.97 44.52
N LYS A 198 22.38 -1.80 44.59
CA LYS A 198 23.76 -1.35 44.84
C LYS A 198 24.34 -0.56 43.67
N VAL A 199 23.81 -0.75 42.46
CA VAL A 199 24.25 0.00 41.29
C VAL A 199 23.50 1.35 41.25
N PRO A 200 24.20 2.49 41.24
CA PRO A 200 23.55 3.78 41.15
C PRO A 200 22.84 3.91 39.80
N PHE A 201 21.63 4.48 39.81
CA PHE A 201 20.80 4.65 38.61
C PHE A 201 20.48 3.33 37.88
N SER A 202 20.45 2.20 38.60
CA SER A 202 20.18 0.88 38.03
C SER A 202 18.91 0.83 37.17
N GLY A 203 17.84 1.51 37.61
CA GLY A 203 16.60 1.67 36.84
C GLY A 203 16.81 2.36 35.49
N PHE A 204 17.50 3.50 35.48
CA PHE A 204 17.81 4.22 34.23
C PHE A 204 18.72 3.40 33.32
N LEU A 205 19.73 2.73 33.86
CA LEU A 205 20.64 1.89 33.09
C LEU A 205 19.90 0.72 32.42
N ALA A 206 19.03 0.05 33.16
CA ALA A 206 18.20 -1.03 32.63
C ALA A 206 17.20 -0.52 31.58
N PHE A 207 16.55 0.62 31.82
CA PHE A 207 15.70 1.27 30.82
C PHE A 207 16.46 1.55 29.52
N PHE A 208 17.63 2.18 29.58
CA PHE A 208 18.43 2.46 28.38
C PHE A 208 18.92 1.20 27.68
N ALA A 209 19.34 0.19 28.45
CA ALA A 209 19.75 -1.10 27.89
C ALA A 209 18.59 -1.75 27.12
N LEU A 210 17.43 -1.93 27.76
CA LEU A 210 16.26 -2.53 27.13
C LEU A 210 15.78 -1.71 25.93
N ASN A 211 15.74 -0.37 26.04
CA ASN A 211 15.32 0.50 24.95
C ASN A 211 16.28 0.37 23.74
N THR A 212 17.58 0.34 23.99
CA THR A 212 18.59 0.19 22.93
C THR A 212 18.51 -1.20 22.27
N PHE A 213 18.45 -2.27 23.07
CA PHE A 213 18.41 -3.64 22.54
C PHE A 213 17.11 -3.94 21.82
N SER A 214 15.97 -3.41 22.28
CA SER A 214 14.68 -3.62 21.63
C SER A 214 14.61 -3.07 20.20
N GLY A 215 15.45 -2.07 19.87
CA GLY A 215 15.58 -1.53 18.51
C GLY A 215 16.44 -2.39 17.57
N ASN A 216 17.11 -3.42 18.08
CA ASN A 216 17.95 -4.29 17.26
C ASN A 216 17.09 -5.31 16.49
N LEU A 217 16.84 -5.04 15.22
CA LEU A 217 16.03 -5.88 14.31
C LEU A 217 16.57 -7.31 14.12
N ARG A 218 17.83 -7.58 14.50
CA ARG A 218 18.41 -8.93 14.48
C ARG A 218 17.84 -9.83 15.57
N LEU A 219 17.37 -9.26 16.69
CA LEU A 219 16.70 -10.02 17.73
C LEU A 219 15.32 -10.43 17.26
N ASN A 220 14.82 -11.60 17.67
CA ASN A 220 13.49 -12.03 17.30
C ASN A 220 12.41 -11.04 17.78
N ARG A 221 11.32 -10.86 17.01
CA ARG A 221 10.17 -10.02 17.37
C ARG A 221 9.68 -10.26 18.80
N LEU A 222 9.59 -11.51 19.23
CA LEU A 222 9.13 -11.87 20.57
C LEU A 222 10.04 -11.26 21.65
N VAL A 223 11.35 -11.30 21.46
CA VAL A 223 12.33 -10.71 22.38
C VAL A 223 12.16 -9.19 22.43
N ARG A 224 12.09 -8.54 21.26
CA ARG A 224 11.94 -7.08 21.15
C ARG A 224 10.64 -6.60 21.79
N PHE A 225 9.53 -7.31 21.55
CA PHE A 225 8.22 -7.02 22.13
C PHE A 225 8.26 -7.07 23.66
N ASN A 226 8.77 -8.17 24.21
CA ASN A 226 8.84 -8.34 25.67
C ASN A 226 9.79 -7.32 26.33
N MET A 227 10.87 -6.89 25.67
CA MET A 227 11.72 -5.79 26.15
C MET A 227 10.93 -4.48 26.28
N GLN A 228 10.18 -4.10 25.25
CA GLN A 228 9.34 -2.90 25.28
C GLN A 228 8.22 -3.04 26.32
N GLN A 229 7.54 -4.19 26.39
CA GLN A 229 6.48 -4.43 27.36
C GLN A 229 6.98 -4.34 28.81
N ALA A 230 8.17 -4.87 29.10
CA ALA A 230 8.81 -4.73 30.41
C ALA A 230 9.10 -3.27 30.76
N ILE A 231 9.55 -2.45 29.80
CA ILE A 231 9.74 -1.00 29.98
C ILE A 231 8.41 -0.32 30.33
N PHE A 232 7.33 -0.62 29.61
CA PHE A 232 6.03 0.00 29.87
C PHE A 232 5.42 -0.44 31.20
N LEU A 233 5.60 -1.71 31.60
CA LEU A 233 5.21 -2.18 32.93
C LEU A 233 5.97 -1.42 34.02
N ASP A 234 7.28 -1.23 33.85
CA ASP A 234 8.10 -0.48 34.80
C ASP A 234 7.66 0.98 34.92
N ILE A 235 7.40 1.64 33.78
CA ILE A 235 6.84 2.99 33.75
C ILE A 235 5.46 3.04 34.42
N ALA A 236 4.62 2.00 34.25
CA ALA A 236 3.32 1.95 34.89
C ALA A 236 3.44 1.86 36.42
N LEU A 237 4.45 1.15 36.94
CA LEU A 237 4.73 1.05 38.38
C LEU A 237 5.17 2.37 39.01
N PHE A 238 5.69 3.31 38.22
CA PHE A 238 6.01 4.65 38.70
C PHE A 238 4.75 5.39 39.20
N LEU A 239 3.58 5.18 38.57
CA LEU A 239 2.36 5.93 38.89
C LEU A 239 1.84 5.64 40.32
N PRO A 240 1.65 4.38 40.75
CA PRO A 240 1.31 4.09 42.14
C PRO A 240 2.34 4.60 43.14
N GLY A 241 3.64 4.51 42.82
CA GLY A 241 4.71 5.01 43.67
C GLY A 241 4.65 6.52 43.87
N LEU A 242 4.37 7.27 42.80
CA LEU A 242 4.18 8.72 42.86
C LEU A 242 2.92 9.08 43.65
N ALA A 243 1.81 8.36 43.45
CA ALA A 243 0.58 8.56 44.21
C ALA A 243 0.80 8.32 45.72
N ALA A 244 1.51 7.25 46.08
CA ALA A 244 1.87 6.95 47.47
C ALA A 244 2.78 8.05 48.08
N GLY A 245 3.74 8.57 47.31
CA GLY A 245 4.62 9.66 47.76
C GLY A 245 3.89 10.99 47.98
N LEU A 246 3.02 11.38 47.05
CA LEU A 246 2.17 12.57 47.20
C LEU A 246 1.21 12.42 48.38
N TYR A 247 0.62 11.23 48.53
CA TYR A 247 -0.22 10.92 49.66
C TYR A 247 0.54 11.11 50.99
N ALA A 248 1.74 10.56 51.11
CA ALA A 248 2.59 10.72 52.30
C ALA A 248 2.91 12.19 52.60
N LEU A 249 3.13 13.02 51.57
CA LEU A 249 3.37 14.45 51.76
C LEU A 249 2.13 15.16 52.33
N VAL A 250 0.95 14.87 51.79
CA VAL A 250 -0.32 15.50 52.20
C VAL A 250 -0.74 15.03 53.59
N SER A 251 -0.63 13.74 53.90
CA SER A 251 -0.98 13.20 55.22
C SER A 251 -0.10 13.78 56.33
N ASN A 252 1.21 13.91 56.08
CA ASN A 252 2.13 14.54 57.02
C ASN A 252 1.91 16.06 57.16
N GLY A 253 1.52 16.74 56.07
CA GLY A 253 1.27 18.19 56.08
C GLY A 253 -0.07 18.60 56.70
N LEU A 254 -1.12 17.77 56.54
CA LEU A 254 -2.47 18.04 57.03
C LEU A 254 -2.84 17.26 58.30
N GLY A 255 -1.96 16.39 58.80
CA GLY A 255 -2.21 15.57 59.99
C GLY A 255 -3.29 14.50 59.81
N VAL A 256 -3.59 14.12 58.57
CA VAL A 256 -4.64 13.12 58.25
C VAL A 256 -3.97 11.75 58.10
N GLN A 257 -4.16 10.87 59.08
CA GLN A 257 -3.69 9.48 59.01
C GLN A 257 -4.70 8.64 58.22
N ILE A 258 -4.27 7.98 57.14
CA ILE A 258 -5.09 6.96 56.47
C ILE A 258 -4.86 5.62 57.18
N PRO A 259 -5.92 4.82 57.40
CA PRO A 259 -5.78 3.48 57.92
C PRO A 259 -4.79 2.63 57.10
N GLU A 260 -3.91 1.92 57.79
CA GLU A 260 -2.91 1.02 57.18
C GLU A 260 -3.54 -0.01 56.24
N SER A 261 -4.78 -0.42 56.52
CA SER A 261 -5.56 -1.31 55.66
C SER A 261 -5.76 -0.77 54.24
N VAL A 262 -5.98 0.52 54.07
CA VAL A 262 -6.19 1.13 52.74
C VAL A 262 -4.88 1.12 51.95
N THR A 263 -3.77 1.44 52.61
CA THR A 263 -2.45 1.40 51.97
C THR A 263 -2.05 -0.02 51.58
N GLN A 264 -2.29 -0.98 52.47
CA GLN A 264 -2.02 -2.40 52.23
C GLN A 264 -2.80 -2.91 51.01
N ILE A 265 -4.13 -2.68 50.97
CA ILE A 265 -4.97 -3.11 49.85
C ILE A 265 -4.47 -2.52 48.52
N GLY A 266 -4.08 -1.24 48.51
CA GLY A 266 -3.58 -0.57 47.31
C GLY A 266 -2.27 -1.16 46.81
N THR A 267 -1.27 -1.34 47.68
CA THR A 267 0.03 -1.89 47.30
C THR A 267 -0.08 -3.36 46.90
N ASP A 268 -0.87 -4.14 47.61
CA ASP A 268 -1.08 -5.57 47.33
C ASP A 268 -1.77 -5.75 45.98
N ALA A 269 -2.78 -4.92 45.66
CA ALA A 269 -3.46 -4.95 44.37
C ALA A 269 -2.51 -4.65 43.20
N VAL A 270 -1.64 -3.65 43.35
CA VAL A 270 -0.61 -3.32 42.35
C VAL A 270 0.34 -4.51 42.15
N PHE A 271 0.82 -5.10 43.25
CA PHE A 271 1.76 -6.21 43.19
C PHE A 271 1.14 -7.47 42.56
N VAL A 272 -0.07 -7.86 42.98
CA VAL A 272 -0.79 -9.02 42.41
C VAL A 272 -1.06 -8.82 40.92
N THR A 273 -1.46 -7.61 40.52
CA THR A 273 -1.70 -7.28 39.11
C THR A 273 -0.41 -7.39 38.29
N LEU A 274 0.71 -6.89 38.83
CA LEU A 274 2.02 -7.03 38.22
C LEU A 274 2.42 -8.50 38.03
N ILE A 275 2.28 -9.31 39.07
CA ILE A 275 2.59 -10.76 39.01
C ILE A 275 1.70 -11.46 37.99
N ALA A 276 0.40 -11.15 37.94
CA ALA A 276 -0.51 -11.72 36.96
C ALA A 276 -0.13 -11.32 35.52
N ALA A 277 0.24 -10.05 35.30
CA ALA A 277 0.71 -9.57 34.01
C ALA A 277 2.00 -10.28 33.57
N ILE A 278 2.99 -10.38 34.46
CA ILE A 278 4.25 -11.09 34.18
C ILE A 278 3.99 -12.59 33.93
N ALA A 279 3.14 -13.24 34.72
CA ALA A 279 2.82 -14.65 34.54
C ALA A 279 2.16 -14.92 33.19
N TYR A 280 1.22 -14.06 32.77
CA TYR A 280 0.64 -14.10 31.43
C TYR A 280 1.72 -13.93 30.36
N SER A 281 2.57 -12.90 30.48
CA SER A 281 3.59 -12.61 29.47
C SER A 281 4.64 -13.72 29.34
N VAL A 282 5.05 -14.30 30.45
CA VAL A 282 5.95 -15.46 30.49
C VAL A 282 5.29 -16.68 29.86
N GLY A 283 4.04 -16.98 30.23
CA GLY A 283 3.28 -18.11 29.69
C GLY A 283 3.14 -18.04 28.16
N SER A 284 2.68 -16.90 27.63
CA SER A 284 2.58 -16.68 26.18
C SER A 284 3.93 -16.79 25.49
N SER A 285 4.98 -16.18 26.05
CA SER A 285 6.32 -16.21 25.45
C SER A 285 6.91 -17.60 25.37
N LEU A 286 6.69 -18.45 26.39
CA LEU A 286 7.13 -19.85 26.37
C LEU A 286 6.37 -20.70 25.34
N LEU A 287 5.11 -20.39 25.07
CA LEU A 287 4.34 -20.98 23.98
C LEU A 287 4.83 -20.50 22.60
N GLY A 288 5.58 -19.40 22.55
CA GLY A 288 6.04 -18.77 21.32
C GLY A 288 5.04 -17.74 20.77
N GLU A 289 4.04 -17.37 21.56
CA GLU A 289 3.07 -16.32 21.25
C GLU A 289 3.51 -14.98 21.83
N THR A 290 3.25 -13.90 21.11
CA THR A 290 3.50 -12.54 21.62
C THR A 290 2.43 -12.17 22.67
N PRO A 291 2.82 -11.70 23.88
CA PRO A 291 1.85 -11.37 24.94
C PRO A 291 1.16 -10.01 24.71
N ASP A 292 0.27 -9.96 23.75
CA ASP A 292 -0.36 -8.74 23.24
C ASP A 292 -1.70 -8.36 23.90
N LYS A 293 -2.10 -9.04 24.98
CA LYS A 293 -3.41 -8.84 25.63
C LYS A 293 -3.38 -8.06 26.95
N LEU A 294 -2.26 -7.45 27.33
CA LEU A 294 -2.23 -6.56 28.51
C LEU A 294 -2.90 -5.22 28.15
N PRO A 295 -4.01 -4.84 28.82
CA PRO A 295 -4.74 -3.60 28.52
C PRO A 295 -3.82 -2.38 28.64
N PHE A 296 -3.97 -1.43 27.72
CA PHE A 296 -3.17 -0.19 27.59
C PHE A 296 -1.68 -0.40 27.29
N ILE A 297 -1.04 -1.44 27.81
CA ILE A 297 0.39 -1.69 27.66
C ILE A 297 0.69 -2.32 26.31
N SER A 298 0.04 -3.45 25.99
CA SER A 298 0.35 -4.20 24.77
C SER A 298 0.08 -3.41 23.50
N ASP A 299 -1.00 -2.62 23.45
CA ASP A 299 -1.31 -1.74 22.31
C ASP A 299 -0.21 -0.69 22.09
N GLN A 300 0.29 -0.07 23.17
CA GLN A 300 1.38 0.92 23.07
C GLN A 300 2.70 0.30 22.62
N VAL A 301 2.97 -0.93 23.04
CA VAL A 301 4.14 -1.68 22.58
C VAL A 301 4.01 -2.01 21.09
N SER A 302 2.86 -2.52 20.66
CA SER A 302 2.61 -2.89 19.26
C SER A 302 2.82 -1.71 18.31
N ARG A 303 2.36 -0.51 18.68
CA ARG A 303 2.56 0.72 17.88
C ARG A 303 4.00 1.20 17.79
N ARG A 304 4.88 0.76 18.69
CA ARG A 304 6.30 1.12 18.70
C ARG A 304 7.19 0.09 18.00
N MET A 305 6.68 -1.11 17.78
CA MET A 305 7.44 -2.14 17.10
C MET A 305 7.49 -1.86 15.60
N PRO A 306 8.69 -1.89 14.99
CA PRO A 306 8.82 -1.89 13.54
C PRO A 306 8.04 -3.07 12.95
N THR A 307 7.02 -2.78 12.14
CA THR A 307 6.38 -3.77 11.26
C THR A 307 6.95 -3.63 9.85
N ILE A 308 6.73 -4.65 9.01
CA ILE A 308 7.15 -4.65 7.60
C ILE A 308 6.57 -3.43 6.86
N ASP A 309 5.35 -3.05 7.24
CA ASP A 309 4.60 -1.96 6.64
C ASP A 309 5.33 -0.62 6.86
N MET A 310 6.04 -0.46 7.97
CA MET A 310 6.78 0.76 8.35
C MET A 310 8.05 1.02 7.50
N PHE A 311 8.18 0.45 6.31
CA PHE A 311 9.30 0.70 5.40
C PHE A 311 8.79 1.01 3.99
N ASP A 312 9.18 2.17 3.46
CA ASP A 312 8.80 2.61 2.10
C ASP A 312 9.44 1.75 1.01
N GLU A 313 9.03 1.88 -0.26
CA GLU A 313 9.61 1.17 -1.41
C GLU A 313 11.14 1.32 -1.56
N GLN A 314 11.78 2.26 -0.84
CA GLN A 314 13.22 2.50 -0.85
C GLN A 314 13.94 1.92 0.38
N GLY A 315 13.21 1.28 1.29
CA GLY A 315 13.74 0.62 2.50
C GLY A 315 14.01 1.60 3.64
N ARG A 316 13.49 2.83 3.53
CA ARG A 316 13.58 3.83 4.58
C ARG A 316 12.45 3.58 5.58
N PHE A 317 12.79 3.64 6.85
CA PHE A 317 11.84 3.50 7.93
C PHE A 317 10.85 4.68 7.92
N ILE A 318 9.57 4.39 7.74
CA ILE A 318 8.43 5.29 7.90
C ILE A 318 7.70 4.93 9.20
N PRO A 319 7.69 5.79 10.21
CA PRO A 319 6.90 5.57 11.42
C PRO A 319 5.40 5.42 11.11
N SER A 320 4.67 4.55 11.83
CA SER A 320 3.24 4.26 11.57
C SER A 320 2.35 5.50 11.52
N ARG A 321 2.62 6.52 12.34
CA ARG A 321 1.87 7.80 12.30
C ARG A 321 2.00 8.54 10.98
N MET A 322 3.16 8.43 10.33
CA MET A 322 3.37 9.04 9.01
C MET A 322 2.64 8.22 7.94
N GLN A 323 2.46 6.92 8.13
CA GLN A 323 1.64 6.10 7.23
C GLN A 323 0.16 6.43 7.35
N GLU A 324 -0.37 6.53 8.57
CA GLU A 324 -1.75 6.98 8.81
C GLU A 324 -2.01 8.33 8.13
N GLN A 325 -1.07 9.28 8.23
CA GLN A 325 -1.18 10.58 7.54
C GLN A 325 -1.11 10.47 6.01
N LEU A 326 -0.25 9.60 5.48
CA LEU A 326 -0.13 9.38 4.04
C LEU A 326 -1.37 8.69 3.46
N GLU A 327 -1.96 7.76 4.22
CA GLU A 327 -3.21 7.08 3.87
C GLU A 327 -4.39 8.05 3.92
N GLU A 328 -4.48 8.89 4.96
CA GLU A 328 -5.47 9.96 5.05
C GLU A 328 -5.34 10.96 3.89
N GLU A 329 -4.11 11.40 3.56
CA GLU A 329 -3.86 12.29 2.41
C GLU A 329 -4.22 11.64 1.06
N GLN A 330 -4.00 10.34 0.90
CA GLN A 330 -4.37 9.60 -0.31
C GLN A 330 -5.88 9.40 -0.43
N GLU A 331 -6.57 9.08 0.67
CA GLU A 331 -8.03 9.05 0.71
C GLU A 331 -8.66 10.41 0.43
N GLN A 332 -8.03 11.49 0.90
CA GLN A 332 -8.50 12.84 0.64
C GLN A 332 -8.39 13.18 -0.85
N LYS A 333 -7.24 12.85 -1.48
CA LYS A 333 -7.00 13.07 -2.91
C LYS A 333 -7.90 12.22 -3.80
N SER A 334 -8.21 10.98 -3.43
CA SER A 334 -9.13 10.14 -4.20
C SER A 334 -10.56 10.66 -4.12
N LYS A 335 -11.02 11.10 -2.93
CA LYS A 335 -12.34 11.74 -2.74
C LYS A 335 -12.47 13.07 -3.48
N ASP A 336 -11.38 13.82 -3.62
CA ASP A 336 -11.38 15.07 -4.39
C ASP A 336 -11.39 14.79 -5.91
N GLN A 337 -10.70 13.75 -6.39
CA GLN A 337 -10.78 13.32 -7.79
C GLN A 337 -12.17 12.78 -8.18
N GLU A 338 -12.84 12.04 -7.29
CA GLU A 338 -14.20 11.52 -7.53
C GLU A 338 -15.29 12.60 -7.53
N LYS A 339 -14.99 13.82 -7.06
CA LYS A 339 -15.91 14.96 -7.08
C LYS A 339 -15.77 15.85 -8.32
N ASP A 340 -14.66 15.75 -9.02
CA ASP A 340 -14.35 16.54 -10.21
C ASP A 340 -14.70 15.81 -11.54
N ASP A 341 -15.03 14.51 -11.49
CA ASP A 341 -15.55 13.69 -12.60
C ASP A 341 -17.09 13.58 -12.60
#